data_AF-A0A7X7Z494-F1
#
_entry.id   AF-A0A7X7Z494-F1
#
_cell.length_a   1.000
_cell.length_b   1.000
_cell.length_c   1.000
_cell.angle_alpha   90.00
_cell.angle_beta   90.00
_cell.angle_gamma   90.00
#
_symmetry.space_group_name_H-M   'P 1'
#
loop_
_entity.id
_entity.type
_entity.pdbx_description
1 polymer ?
#
loop_
_entity_poly.entity_id
_entity_poly.type
_entity_poly.pdbx_seq_one_letter_code
_entity_poly.pdbx_strand_id
1 'polypeptide(L)'
;MSEGEESHQPVVDGPRVPAMDMHVHTNFSDAQITVPQLVEVAERRRYGISVCDHNEIRGSIALWETGRAVTIPAIEIGSRERMEFLLYFDSPEQLEDYYVHQVEPHKRSRFFAVLDRSFTTLVPSAKEYGAIVCLPHPFAPGWKNFNFNKSRKQLLMDPDFLKHLDLVEVINSHIADSRNFKAFMLSEILDKSVSAGSDAHRVMEVGSAYLSFGQNLNFAEIHGLLKSRIKVGSDTRFKYSRTVGTSRGVILNHLKLYFRKKDQARWMIPYESEAYDPTVMPDRRAGGERRRFIERRRER
;
A
#
# COMPACT_ATOMS: atom_id res chain seq x y z
N MET A 1 -3.73 -46.96 12.16
CA MET A 1 -4.79 -46.15 11.54
C MET A 1 -4.23 -44.76 11.47
N SER A 2 -3.83 -44.32 10.27
CA SER A 2 -3.22 -43.00 10.04
C SER A 2 -4.33 -41.96 10.00
N GLU A 3 -4.27 -40.99 10.91
CA GLU A 3 -5.08 -39.79 10.86
C GLU A 3 -4.69 -39.01 9.61
N GLY A 4 -5.65 -38.83 8.70
CA GLY A 4 -5.45 -38.13 7.45
C GLY A 4 -5.32 -36.63 7.70
N GLU A 5 -4.29 -36.03 7.12
CA GLU A 5 -4.18 -34.59 6.92
C GLU A 5 -5.43 -34.10 6.17
N GLU A 6 -6.25 -33.27 6.81
CA GLU A 6 -7.28 -32.50 6.11
C GLU A 6 -6.59 -31.47 5.21
N SER A 7 -6.38 -31.86 3.95
CA SER A 7 -5.99 -30.95 2.90
C SER A 7 -7.07 -29.88 2.75
N HIS A 8 -6.75 -28.63 3.12
CA HIS A 8 -7.60 -27.47 2.93
C HIS A 8 -7.81 -27.24 1.43
N GLN A 9 -8.94 -27.73 0.89
CA GLN A 9 -9.31 -27.45 -0.50
C GLN A 9 -9.81 -26.00 -0.60
N PRO A 10 -9.35 -25.20 -1.58
CA PRO A 10 -9.81 -23.84 -1.74
C PRO A 10 -11.30 -23.82 -2.11
N VAL A 11 -12.08 -23.05 -1.36
CA VAL A 11 -13.53 -22.91 -1.54
C VAL A 11 -13.83 -22.36 -2.94
N VAL A 12 -14.35 -23.22 -3.82
CA VAL A 12 -14.61 -22.92 -5.23
C VAL A 12 -15.80 -21.94 -5.41
N ASP A 13 -16.64 -21.76 -4.39
CA ASP A 13 -17.89 -20.99 -4.42
C ASP A 13 -17.85 -19.61 -3.71
N GLY A 14 -16.65 -19.06 -3.44
CA GLY A 14 -16.51 -17.72 -2.86
C GLY A 14 -17.02 -16.59 -3.77
N PRO A 15 -17.31 -15.38 -3.22
CA PRO A 15 -17.68 -14.22 -4.02
C PRO A 15 -16.60 -13.91 -5.07
N ARG A 16 -17.04 -13.39 -6.23
CA ARG A 16 -16.16 -13.04 -7.36
C ARG A 16 -16.41 -11.61 -7.80
N VAL A 17 -15.34 -10.90 -8.17
CA VAL A 17 -15.38 -9.48 -8.53
C VAL A 17 -14.56 -9.20 -9.80
N PRO A 18 -15.00 -8.29 -10.68
CA PRO A 18 -14.29 -7.96 -11.91
C PRO A 18 -13.07 -7.07 -11.69
N ALA A 19 -12.90 -6.53 -10.48
CA ALA A 19 -11.97 -5.48 -10.16
C ALA A 19 -11.87 -5.32 -8.61
N MET A 20 -10.71 -4.86 -8.11
CA MET A 20 -10.41 -4.68 -6.69
C MET A 20 -9.65 -3.39 -6.35
N ASP A 21 -9.95 -2.77 -5.20
CA ASP A 21 -9.28 -1.58 -4.68
C ASP A 21 -8.23 -2.05 -3.69
N MET A 22 -6.96 -1.85 -4.04
CA MET A 22 -5.85 -2.48 -3.35
C MET A 22 -5.33 -1.66 -2.15
N HIS A 23 -5.93 -0.51 -1.84
CA HIS A 23 -5.44 0.39 -0.80
C HIS A 23 -6.59 1.21 -0.20
N VAL A 24 -7.12 0.78 0.94
CA VAL A 24 -8.23 1.45 1.64
C VAL A 24 -7.99 1.44 3.15
N HIS A 25 -8.34 2.52 3.84
CA HIS A 25 -8.19 2.66 5.29
C HIS A 25 -9.53 2.57 6.02
N THR A 26 -9.50 2.23 7.31
CA THR A 26 -10.66 2.22 8.20
C THR A 26 -10.44 3.03 9.47
N ASN A 27 -11.47 3.11 10.31
CA ASN A 27 -11.41 3.72 11.65
C ASN A 27 -10.58 2.93 12.66
N PHE A 28 -9.98 1.80 12.26
CA PHE A 28 -8.94 1.14 13.05
C PHE A 28 -7.61 1.92 13.00
N SER A 29 -7.33 2.63 11.90
CA SER A 29 -6.22 3.59 11.75
C SER A 29 -6.71 5.05 11.74
N ASP A 30 -6.66 5.75 10.61
CA ASP A 30 -6.85 7.20 10.48
C ASP A 30 -8.00 7.61 9.52
N ALA A 31 -8.75 6.64 9.01
CA ALA A 31 -9.94 6.91 8.21
C ALA A 31 -11.23 7.02 9.03
N GLN A 32 -12.28 7.57 8.40
CA GLN A 32 -13.63 7.64 8.97
C GLN A 32 -14.53 6.48 8.50
N ILE A 33 -13.94 5.50 7.81
CA ILE A 33 -14.65 4.39 7.18
C ILE A 33 -14.77 3.23 8.16
N THR A 34 -15.96 2.67 8.29
CA THR A 34 -16.20 1.44 9.08
C THR A 34 -16.26 0.21 8.18
N VAL A 35 -15.92 -0.96 8.72
CA VAL A 35 -16.02 -2.24 7.99
C VAL A 35 -17.43 -2.49 7.42
N PRO A 36 -18.54 -2.25 8.16
CA PRO A 36 -19.88 -2.39 7.58
C PRO A 36 -20.13 -1.51 6.33
N GLN A 37 -19.60 -0.28 6.31
CA GLN A 37 -19.69 0.59 5.13
C GLN A 37 -18.88 0.03 3.95
N LEU A 38 -17.72 -0.59 4.21
CA LEU A 38 -16.95 -1.26 3.16
C LEU A 38 -17.69 -2.45 2.57
N VAL A 39 -18.34 -3.27 3.40
CA VAL A 39 -19.20 -4.37 2.94
C VAL A 39 -20.32 -3.86 2.04
N GLU A 40 -21.03 -2.80 2.45
CA GLU A 40 -22.08 -2.19 1.64
C GLU A 40 -21.55 -1.68 0.28
N VAL A 41 -20.37 -1.04 0.27
CA VAL A 41 -19.72 -0.57 -0.96
C VAL A 41 -19.34 -1.74 -1.86
N ALA A 42 -18.71 -2.78 -1.30
CA ALA A 42 -18.28 -3.98 -2.02
C ALA A 42 -19.46 -4.69 -2.70
N GLU A 43 -20.57 -4.90 -1.96
CA GLU A 43 -21.77 -5.55 -2.48
C GLU A 43 -22.47 -4.68 -3.55
N ARG A 44 -22.68 -3.39 -3.27
CA ARG A 44 -23.36 -2.47 -4.18
C ARG A 44 -22.61 -2.29 -5.51
N ARG A 45 -21.27 -2.23 -5.46
CA ARG A 45 -20.43 -2.03 -6.65
C ARG A 45 -19.94 -3.33 -7.28
N ARG A 46 -20.17 -4.48 -6.63
CA ARG A 46 -19.58 -5.79 -6.98
C ARG A 46 -18.07 -5.68 -7.13
N TYR A 47 -17.40 -5.25 -6.07
CA TYR A 47 -16.02 -4.78 -6.12
C TYR A 47 -15.22 -5.34 -4.95
N GLY A 48 -13.97 -5.76 -5.20
CA GLY A 48 -13.07 -6.21 -4.13
C GLY A 48 -12.45 -5.04 -3.38
N ILE A 49 -12.11 -5.22 -2.11
CA ILE A 49 -11.49 -4.19 -1.27
C ILE A 49 -10.40 -4.83 -0.42
N SER A 50 -9.18 -4.29 -0.44
CA SER A 50 -8.12 -4.64 0.51
C SER A 50 -7.96 -3.50 1.52
N VAL A 51 -8.13 -3.83 2.80
CA VAL A 51 -7.94 -2.87 3.90
C VAL A 51 -6.48 -2.88 4.33
N CYS A 52 -5.84 -1.72 4.27
CA CYS A 52 -4.41 -1.52 4.51
C CYS A 52 -4.20 -0.52 5.64
N ASP A 53 -4.85 -0.71 6.79
CA ASP A 53 -4.72 0.21 7.93
C ASP A 53 -3.26 0.40 8.36
N HIS A 54 -2.89 1.63 8.73
CA HIS A 54 -1.54 1.97 9.15
C HIS A 54 -1.11 1.21 10.42
N ASN A 55 -0.13 0.31 10.30
CA ASN A 55 0.43 -0.50 11.38
C ASN A 55 -0.65 -1.24 12.22
N GLU A 56 -1.75 -1.64 11.60
CA GLU A 56 -2.93 -2.20 12.26
C GLU A 56 -3.63 -3.17 11.31
N ILE A 57 -4.14 -4.29 11.84
CA ILE A 57 -4.73 -5.37 11.00
C ILE A 57 -6.21 -5.59 11.27
N ARG A 58 -6.76 -5.04 12.36
CA ARG A 58 -8.15 -5.32 12.77
C ARG A 58 -9.18 -4.99 11.69
N GLY A 59 -9.00 -3.94 10.90
CA GLY A 59 -9.91 -3.63 9.80
C GLY A 59 -9.85 -4.67 8.67
N SER A 60 -8.65 -5.15 8.35
CA SER A 60 -8.42 -6.22 7.36
C SER A 60 -9.03 -7.54 7.80
N ILE A 61 -8.74 -7.98 9.04
CA ILE A 61 -9.29 -9.22 9.60
C ILE A 61 -10.81 -9.14 9.71
N ALA A 62 -11.35 -8.03 10.25
CA ALA A 62 -12.80 -7.87 10.38
C ALA A 62 -13.52 -7.87 9.02
N LEU A 63 -12.93 -7.32 7.95
CA LEU A 63 -13.51 -7.41 6.61
C LEU A 63 -13.48 -8.85 6.08
N TRP A 64 -12.36 -9.56 6.28
CA TRP A 64 -12.20 -10.96 5.89
C TRP A 64 -13.24 -11.86 6.56
N GLU A 65 -13.37 -11.77 7.88
CA GLU A 65 -14.30 -12.57 8.70
C GLU A 65 -15.77 -12.37 8.32
N THR A 66 -16.12 -11.26 7.66
CA THR A 66 -17.49 -11.10 7.17
C THR A 66 -17.86 -12.16 6.13
N GLY A 67 -16.90 -12.66 5.34
CA GLY A 67 -17.14 -13.55 4.20
C GLY A 67 -18.01 -12.96 3.08
N ARG A 68 -18.34 -11.66 3.15
CA ARG A 68 -19.30 -10.98 2.26
C ARG A 68 -18.66 -10.15 1.16
N ALA A 69 -17.36 -9.89 1.27
CA ALA A 69 -16.59 -9.14 0.29
C ALA A 69 -15.36 -9.94 -0.14
N VAL A 70 -14.97 -9.80 -1.41
CA VAL A 70 -13.65 -10.27 -1.85
C VAL A 70 -12.61 -9.31 -1.29
N THR A 71 -11.77 -9.80 -0.40
CA THR A 71 -10.68 -9.05 0.23
C THR A 71 -9.41 -9.87 0.26
N ILE A 72 -8.26 -9.19 0.24
CA ILE A 72 -6.95 -9.79 0.47
C ILE A 72 -6.46 -9.26 1.81
N PRO A 73 -6.11 -10.14 2.78
CA PRO A 73 -5.54 -9.72 4.05
C PRO A 73 -4.32 -8.85 3.84
N ALA A 74 -4.33 -7.63 4.39
CA ALA A 74 -3.29 -6.65 4.15
C ALA A 74 -3.05 -5.69 5.32
N ILE A 75 -1.96 -4.94 5.20
CA ILE A 75 -1.53 -3.89 6.12
C ILE A 75 -0.69 -2.86 5.36
N GLU A 76 -0.79 -1.59 5.74
CA GLU A 76 0.23 -0.60 5.38
C GLU A 76 1.19 -0.40 6.55
N ILE A 77 2.44 -0.80 6.38
CA ILE A 77 3.47 -0.63 7.40
C ILE A 77 4.25 0.65 7.16
N GLY A 78 4.39 1.47 8.20
CA GLY A 78 5.22 2.67 8.18
C GLY A 78 6.54 2.44 8.92
N SER A 79 7.68 2.63 8.27
CA SER A 79 9.01 2.36 8.83
C SER A 79 9.60 3.53 9.61
N ARG A 80 10.71 3.27 10.32
CA ARG A 80 11.51 4.30 11.01
C ARG A 80 11.98 5.42 10.09
N GLU A 81 12.27 5.10 8.83
CA GLU A 81 12.66 6.05 7.77
C GLU A 81 11.46 6.79 7.16
N ARG A 82 10.26 6.57 7.73
CA ARG A 82 8.98 7.14 7.27
C ARG A 82 8.66 6.76 5.81
N MET A 83 9.08 5.56 5.42
CA MET A 83 8.59 4.90 4.21
C MET A 83 7.39 4.05 4.57
N GLU A 84 6.44 3.97 3.66
CA GLU A 84 5.31 3.07 3.78
C GLU A 84 5.43 1.94 2.76
N PHE A 85 4.87 0.77 3.09
CA PHE A 85 4.76 -0.39 2.21
C PHE A 85 3.41 -1.07 2.43
N LEU A 86 2.74 -1.47 1.33
CA LEU A 86 1.55 -2.31 1.42
C LEU A 86 2.00 -3.76 1.35
N LEU A 87 1.54 -4.55 2.30
CA LEU A 87 1.84 -5.97 2.39
C LEU A 87 0.53 -6.74 2.23
N TYR A 88 0.49 -7.66 1.28
CA TYR A 88 -0.66 -8.53 1.01
C TYR A 88 -0.31 -9.99 1.32
N PHE A 89 -1.21 -10.72 1.96
CA PHE A 89 -0.98 -12.09 2.43
C PHE A 89 -1.98 -13.09 1.84
N ASP A 90 -1.58 -14.36 1.77
CA ASP A 90 -2.42 -15.46 1.23
C ASP A 90 -3.47 -15.92 2.24
N SER A 91 -3.31 -15.55 3.52
CA SER A 91 -4.25 -15.90 4.57
C SER A 91 -4.20 -14.88 5.71
N PRO A 92 -5.29 -14.74 6.49
CA PRO A 92 -5.28 -13.89 7.69
C PRO A 92 -4.27 -14.38 8.74
N GLU A 93 -4.03 -15.69 8.86
CA GLU A 93 -3.08 -16.26 9.82
C GLU A 93 -1.65 -15.80 9.53
N GLN A 94 -1.25 -15.73 8.25
CA GLN A 94 0.07 -15.20 7.87
C GLN A 94 0.22 -13.71 8.21
N LEU A 95 -0.83 -12.93 7.99
CA LEU A 95 -0.86 -11.50 8.35
C LEU A 95 -0.76 -11.32 9.87
N GLU A 96 -1.53 -12.08 10.63
CA GLU A 96 -1.54 -12.04 12.10
C GLU A 96 -0.18 -12.45 12.68
N ASP A 97 0.42 -13.53 12.16
CA ASP A 97 1.72 -14.03 12.61
C ASP A 97 2.83 -13.01 12.33
N TYR A 98 2.83 -12.40 11.14
CA TYR A 98 3.72 -11.28 10.83
C TYR A 98 3.48 -10.08 11.76
N TYR A 99 2.22 -9.72 12.00
CA TYR A 99 1.87 -8.56 12.82
C TYR A 99 2.37 -8.71 14.26
N VAL A 100 2.08 -9.84 14.91
CA VAL A 100 2.46 -10.11 16.31
C VAL A 100 3.98 -10.10 16.49
N HIS A 101 4.72 -10.65 15.53
CA HIS A 101 6.18 -10.80 15.67
C HIS A 101 6.98 -9.60 15.14
N GLN A 102 6.51 -8.91 14.10
CA GLN A 102 7.30 -7.92 13.37
C GLN A 102 6.77 -6.49 13.47
N VAL A 103 5.48 -6.30 13.76
CA VAL A 103 4.83 -4.97 13.77
C VAL A 103 4.49 -4.51 15.17
N GLU A 104 3.69 -5.30 15.91
CA GLU A 104 3.14 -4.91 17.21
C GLU A 104 4.21 -4.50 18.25
N PRO A 105 5.33 -5.23 18.41
CA PRO A 105 6.38 -4.86 19.37
C PRO A 105 7.06 -3.51 19.07
N HIS A 106 6.91 -3.01 17.84
CA HIS A 106 7.57 -1.81 17.32
C HIS A 106 6.62 -0.62 17.18
N LYS A 107 5.34 -0.78 17.56
CA LYS A 107 4.34 0.30 17.53
C LYS A 107 4.66 1.34 18.59
N ARG A 108 4.69 2.62 18.17
CA ARG A 108 4.86 3.76 19.09
C ARG A 108 3.54 4.24 19.70
N SER A 109 2.48 4.22 18.90
CA SER A 109 1.14 4.70 19.23
C SER A 109 0.16 4.16 18.21
N ARG A 110 -1.12 4.06 18.56
CA ARG A 110 -2.19 3.58 17.68
C ARG A 110 -2.29 4.37 16.37
N PHE A 111 -2.16 5.70 16.42
CA PHE A 111 -2.39 6.58 15.26
C PHE A 111 -1.11 7.02 14.55
N PHE A 112 0.05 6.54 15.00
CA PHE A 112 1.32 6.87 14.34
C PHE A 112 1.63 5.81 13.29
N ALA A 113 1.59 6.21 12.01
CA ALA A 113 2.05 5.44 10.86
C ALA A 113 3.59 5.31 10.80
N VAL A 114 4.26 5.14 11.94
CA VAL A 114 5.72 4.99 12.05
C VAL A 114 6.07 4.00 13.15
N LEU A 115 6.73 2.92 12.75
CA LEU A 115 7.38 1.93 13.62
C LEU A 115 8.81 2.40 13.95
N ASP A 116 9.38 1.88 15.04
CA ASP A 116 10.79 2.13 15.37
C ASP A 116 11.80 1.22 14.65
N ARG A 117 11.30 0.39 13.72
CA ARG A 117 12.07 -0.57 12.92
C ARG A 117 12.25 -0.12 11.47
N SER A 118 13.39 -0.47 10.89
CA SER A 118 13.74 -0.07 9.53
C SER A 118 12.95 -0.86 8.49
N PHE A 119 12.63 -0.23 7.35
CA PHE A 119 12.00 -0.95 6.24
C PHE A 119 12.92 -2.04 5.67
N THR A 120 14.26 -1.86 5.76
CA THR A 120 15.24 -2.86 5.32
C THR A 120 15.25 -4.11 6.21
N THR A 121 14.48 -4.12 7.29
CA THR A 121 14.22 -5.31 8.12
C THR A 121 12.77 -5.76 8.03
N LEU A 122 11.82 -4.82 8.08
CA LEU A 122 10.38 -5.12 8.05
C LEU A 122 9.93 -5.79 6.75
N VAL A 123 10.45 -5.33 5.61
CA VAL A 123 10.06 -5.86 4.29
C VAL A 123 10.68 -7.23 4.02
N PRO A 124 12.00 -7.44 4.24
CA PRO A 124 12.56 -8.79 4.15
C PRO A 124 11.88 -9.80 5.07
N SER A 125 11.57 -9.43 6.32
CA SER A 125 10.84 -10.33 7.22
C SER A 125 9.44 -10.61 6.70
N ALA A 126 8.70 -9.63 6.15
CA ALA A 126 7.39 -9.88 5.55
C ALA A 126 7.43 -10.94 4.44
N LYS A 127 8.51 -11.00 3.64
CA LYS A 127 8.68 -12.04 2.62
C LYS A 127 8.80 -13.45 3.22
N GLU A 128 9.36 -13.60 4.43
CA GLU A 128 9.44 -14.89 5.14
C GLU A 128 8.04 -15.42 5.52
N TYR A 129 7.07 -14.52 5.71
CA TYR A 129 5.66 -14.86 5.95
C TYR A 129 4.83 -14.93 4.65
N GLY A 130 5.49 -14.94 3.49
CA GLY A 130 4.83 -15.10 2.20
C GLY A 130 4.19 -13.83 1.63
N ALA A 131 4.47 -12.65 2.19
CA ALA A 131 3.86 -11.41 1.73
C ALA A 131 4.23 -11.05 0.28
N ILE A 132 3.26 -10.48 -0.44
CA ILE A 132 3.48 -9.67 -1.64
C ILE A 132 3.68 -8.23 -1.19
N VAL A 133 4.80 -7.63 -1.59
CA VAL A 133 5.23 -6.31 -1.13
C VAL A 133 5.06 -5.29 -2.25
N CYS A 134 4.29 -4.24 -1.96
CA CYS A 134 4.07 -3.11 -2.84
C CYS A 134 4.71 -1.85 -2.28
N LEU A 135 5.33 -1.06 -3.16
CA LEU A 135 5.75 0.31 -2.88
C LEU A 135 4.59 1.27 -3.17
N PRO A 136 3.85 1.76 -2.16
CA PRO A 136 2.73 2.67 -2.35
C PRO A 136 3.23 4.05 -2.75
N HIS A 137 2.46 4.72 -3.61
CA HIS A 137 2.58 6.13 -3.98
C HIS A 137 4.01 6.72 -3.91
N PRO A 138 5.01 6.15 -4.63
CA PRO A 138 6.44 6.46 -4.40
C PRO A 138 6.80 7.93 -4.63
N PHE A 139 5.97 8.65 -5.38
CA PHE A 139 6.14 10.07 -5.68
C PHE A 139 5.13 10.96 -4.94
N ALA A 140 4.54 10.50 -3.84
CA ALA A 140 3.69 11.30 -2.96
C ALA A 140 4.36 12.60 -2.49
N PRO A 141 3.61 13.64 -2.07
CA PRO A 141 4.21 14.88 -1.56
C PRO A 141 4.98 14.69 -0.25
N GLY A 142 5.92 15.61 0.01
CA GLY A 142 6.62 15.68 1.30
C GLY A 142 7.49 14.45 1.60
N TRP A 143 7.49 14.03 2.86
CA TRP A 143 8.34 12.92 3.34
C TRP A 143 7.97 11.57 2.73
N LYS A 144 6.74 11.37 2.22
CA LYS A 144 6.35 10.13 1.53
C LYS A 144 7.05 9.95 0.17
N ASN A 145 7.56 11.03 -0.44
CA ASN A 145 8.29 10.93 -1.71
C ASN A 145 9.61 10.17 -1.56
N PHE A 146 9.84 9.05 -2.23
CA PHE A 146 11.08 8.29 -2.00
C PHE A 146 12.38 9.09 -2.27
N ASN A 147 12.34 10.15 -3.11
CA ASN A 147 13.48 11.06 -3.37
C ASN A 147 13.71 12.12 -2.27
N PHE A 148 12.84 12.23 -1.27
CA PHE A 148 12.92 13.22 -0.20
C PHE A 148 14.24 13.15 0.58
N ASN A 149 14.81 11.96 0.74
CA ASN A 149 16.05 11.74 1.47
C ASN A 149 16.99 10.84 0.66
N LYS A 150 18.23 11.29 0.43
CA LYS A 150 19.23 10.58 -0.37
C LYS A 150 19.61 9.23 0.22
N SER A 151 19.83 9.15 1.53
CA SER A 151 20.20 7.90 2.22
C SER A 151 19.06 6.87 2.13
N ARG A 152 17.82 7.32 2.31
CA ARG A 152 16.63 6.48 2.18
C ARG A 152 16.45 5.96 0.76
N LYS A 153 16.64 6.83 -0.23
CA LYS A 153 16.66 6.43 -1.64
C LYS A 153 17.74 5.39 -1.92
N GLN A 154 18.94 5.57 -1.37
CA GLN A 154 20.02 4.61 -1.55
C GLN A 154 19.67 3.24 -0.99
N LEU A 155 19.08 3.18 0.21
CA LEU A 155 18.62 1.93 0.82
C LEU A 155 17.49 1.27 0.02
N LEU A 156 16.52 2.06 -0.49
CA LEU A 156 15.40 1.54 -1.28
C LEU A 156 15.87 1.00 -2.65
N MET A 157 16.85 1.67 -3.26
CA MET A 157 17.41 1.31 -4.57
C MET A 157 18.55 0.29 -4.46
N ASP A 158 18.82 -0.21 -3.26
CA ASP A 158 19.79 -1.28 -3.05
C ASP A 158 19.30 -2.56 -3.77
N PRO A 159 20.11 -3.20 -4.62
CA PRO A 159 19.71 -4.40 -5.34
C PRO A 159 19.24 -5.55 -4.44
N ASP A 160 19.85 -5.72 -3.26
CA ASP A 160 19.43 -6.73 -2.29
C ASP A 160 18.10 -6.39 -1.67
N PHE A 161 17.78 -5.11 -1.49
CA PHE A 161 16.44 -4.71 -1.05
C PHE A 161 15.40 -4.93 -2.15
N LEU A 162 15.71 -4.52 -3.39
CA LEU A 162 14.79 -4.56 -4.52
C LEU A 162 14.28 -5.96 -4.86
N LYS A 163 14.99 -7.03 -4.49
CA LYS A 163 14.51 -8.42 -4.65
C LYS A 163 13.27 -8.73 -3.80
N HIS A 164 13.05 -7.98 -2.72
CA HIS A 164 11.90 -8.13 -1.83
C HIS A 164 10.69 -7.30 -2.27
N LEU A 165 10.85 -6.42 -3.27
CA LEU A 165 9.75 -5.63 -3.82
C LEU A 165 9.10 -6.38 -4.98
N ASP A 166 7.78 -6.56 -4.96
CA ASP A 166 7.02 -7.26 -6.00
C ASP A 166 6.24 -6.27 -6.89
N LEU A 167 5.60 -5.29 -6.26
CA LEU A 167 4.68 -4.34 -6.89
C LEU A 167 5.11 -2.88 -6.68
N VAL A 168 4.66 -2.01 -7.57
CA VAL A 168 4.62 -0.56 -7.37
C VAL A 168 3.19 -0.08 -7.54
N GLU A 169 2.70 0.75 -6.62
CA GLU A 169 1.40 1.41 -6.80
C GLU A 169 1.54 2.52 -7.85
N VAL A 170 1.05 2.23 -9.06
CA VAL A 170 1.21 3.13 -10.22
C VAL A 170 0.05 4.11 -10.36
N ILE A 171 -1.08 3.82 -9.71
CA ILE A 171 -2.23 4.73 -9.62
C ILE A 171 -2.70 4.78 -8.17
N ASN A 172 -2.54 5.96 -7.57
CA ASN A 172 -3.16 6.33 -6.31
C ASN A 172 -4.09 7.54 -6.55
N SER A 173 -5.31 7.51 -6.01
CA SER A 173 -6.33 8.53 -6.32
C SER A 173 -6.00 9.93 -5.80
N HIS A 174 -5.26 10.00 -4.69
CA HIS A 174 -4.81 11.22 -4.02
C HIS A 174 -3.52 11.79 -4.63
N ILE A 175 -2.93 11.08 -5.59
CA ILE A 175 -1.69 11.48 -6.26
C ILE A 175 -1.99 12.04 -7.66
N ALA A 176 -1.32 13.15 -8.00
CA ALA A 176 -1.45 13.77 -9.31
C ALA A 176 -1.02 12.82 -10.44
N ASP A 177 -1.73 12.85 -11.58
CA ASP A 177 -1.49 11.95 -12.71
C ASP A 177 -0.03 11.96 -13.20
N SER A 178 0.66 13.10 -13.14
CA SER A 178 2.09 13.20 -13.51
C SER A 178 3.02 12.42 -12.58
N ARG A 179 2.64 12.23 -11.31
CA ARG A 179 3.39 11.45 -10.32
C ARG A 179 3.02 9.97 -10.38
N ASN A 180 1.75 9.65 -10.64
CA ASN A 180 1.32 8.29 -10.98
C ASN A 180 2.05 7.78 -12.23
N PHE A 181 2.21 8.63 -13.25
CA PHE A 181 3.02 8.28 -14.42
C PHE A 181 4.49 8.01 -14.08
N LYS A 182 5.10 8.77 -13.16
CA LYS A 182 6.45 8.47 -12.67
C LYS A 182 6.51 7.13 -11.93
N ALA A 183 5.48 6.78 -11.16
CA ALA A 183 5.38 5.47 -10.49
C ALA A 183 5.30 4.33 -11.51
N PHE A 184 4.52 4.50 -12.59
CA PHE A 184 4.51 3.57 -13.72
C PHE A 184 5.89 3.45 -14.40
N MET A 185 6.56 4.56 -14.67
CA MET A 185 7.91 4.50 -15.24
C MET A 185 8.90 3.80 -14.29
N LEU A 186 8.75 4.00 -12.98
CA LEU A 186 9.56 3.31 -11.98
C LEU A 186 9.31 1.80 -11.99
N SER A 187 8.06 1.34 -12.12
CA SER A 187 7.77 -0.10 -12.21
C SER A 187 8.41 -0.73 -13.44
N GLU A 188 8.41 -0.04 -14.58
CA GLU A 188 9.07 -0.51 -15.80
C GLU A 188 10.59 -0.56 -15.65
N ILE A 189 11.20 0.45 -15.01
CA ILE A 189 12.66 0.49 -14.78
C ILE A 189 13.10 -0.62 -13.81
N LEU A 190 12.33 -0.86 -12.75
CA LEU A 190 12.64 -1.86 -11.73
C LEU A 190 12.18 -3.27 -12.10
N ASP A 191 11.55 -3.44 -13.26
CA ASP A 191 10.96 -4.68 -13.73
C ASP A 191 9.93 -5.29 -12.76
N LYS A 192 9.15 -4.42 -12.09
CA LYS A 192 8.15 -4.80 -11.08
C LYS A 192 6.74 -4.78 -11.64
N SER A 193 5.87 -5.59 -11.03
CA SER A 193 4.44 -5.61 -11.35
C SER A 193 3.77 -4.35 -10.76
N VAL A 194 2.47 -4.19 -11.00
CA VAL A 194 1.74 -2.96 -10.69
C VAL A 194 0.59 -3.19 -9.73
N SER A 195 0.28 -2.17 -8.93
CA SER A 195 -0.92 -2.07 -8.11
C SER A 195 -1.62 -0.72 -8.33
N ALA A 196 -2.88 -0.63 -7.93
CA ALA A 196 -3.66 0.61 -7.92
C ALA A 196 -4.66 0.60 -6.77
N GLY A 197 -4.78 1.73 -6.09
CA GLY A 197 -5.67 1.85 -4.94
C GLY A 197 -6.14 3.28 -4.71
N SER A 198 -7.26 3.41 -4.01
CA SER A 198 -7.85 4.72 -3.74
C SER A 198 -7.13 5.48 -2.64
N ASP A 199 -6.48 4.78 -1.70
CA ASP A 199 -5.95 5.36 -0.46
C ASP A 199 -7.07 6.10 0.29
N ALA A 200 -8.27 5.50 0.26
CA ALA A 200 -9.49 6.11 0.72
C ALA A 200 -9.51 6.26 2.25
N HIS A 201 -9.80 7.48 2.70
CA HIS A 201 -10.00 7.82 4.10
C HIS A 201 -11.47 8.17 4.39
N ARG A 202 -12.28 8.35 3.34
CA ARG A 202 -13.74 8.52 3.39
C ARG A 202 -14.45 7.55 2.46
N VAL A 203 -15.67 7.14 2.83
CA VAL A 203 -16.45 6.13 2.09
C VAL A 203 -16.65 6.50 0.61
N MET A 204 -16.80 7.79 0.30
CA MET A 204 -17.00 8.27 -1.06
C MET A 204 -15.76 8.12 -1.95
N GLU A 205 -14.57 8.02 -1.36
CA GLU A 205 -13.28 7.88 -2.06
C GLU A 205 -12.99 6.44 -2.46
N VAL A 206 -13.60 5.45 -1.77
CA VAL A 206 -13.39 4.02 -2.04
C VAL A 206 -13.70 3.73 -3.51
N GLY A 207 -12.80 3.03 -4.20
CA GLY A 207 -12.91 2.67 -5.61
C GLY A 207 -12.69 3.84 -6.59
N SER A 208 -12.10 4.96 -6.14
CA SER A 208 -11.69 6.06 -7.04
C SER A 208 -10.43 5.77 -7.86
N ALA A 209 -9.66 4.75 -7.47
CA ALA A 209 -8.58 4.13 -8.21
C ALA A 209 -8.48 2.66 -7.81
N TYR A 210 -8.20 1.79 -8.77
CA TYR A 210 -8.39 0.36 -8.56
C TYR A 210 -7.84 -0.52 -9.71
N LEU A 211 -7.59 -1.81 -9.46
CA LEU A 211 -7.21 -2.80 -10.48
C LEU A 211 -8.45 -3.44 -11.13
N SER A 212 -8.49 -3.49 -12.46
CA SER A 212 -9.51 -4.22 -13.22
C SER A 212 -8.94 -5.50 -13.82
N PHE A 213 -9.69 -6.59 -13.72
CA PHE A 213 -9.27 -7.92 -14.17
C PHE A 213 -9.89 -8.35 -15.49
N GLY A 214 -10.89 -7.62 -15.99
CA GLY A 214 -11.63 -7.98 -17.22
C GLY A 214 -12.54 -9.20 -17.10
N GLN A 215 -12.54 -9.89 -15.95
CA GLN A 215 -13.35 -11.05 -15.63
C GLN A 215 -13.59 -11.12 -14.11
N ASN A 216 -14.63 -11.83 -13.68
CA ASN A 216 -14.94 -11.98 -12.26
C ASN A 216 -13.99 -12.99 -11.60
N LEU A 217 -13.15 -12.54 -10.68
CA LEU A 217 -12.17 -13.36 -9.98
C LEU A 217 -12.48 -13.48 -8.48
N ASN A 218 -12.16 -14.62 -7.91
CA ASN A 218 -12.19 -14.83 -6.46
C ASN A 218 -10.85 -14.39 -5.82
N PHE A 219 -10.80 -14.44 -4.49
CA PHE A 219 -9.60 -14.11 -3.71
C PHE A 219 -8.33 -14.83 -4.21
N ALA A 220 -8.37 -16.16 -4.34
CA ALA A 220 -7.18 -16.95 -4.69
C ALA A 220 -6.64 -16.62 -6.09
N GLU A 221 -7.55 -16.40 -7.05
CA GLU A 221 -7.19 -15.97 -8.41
C GLU A 221 -6.55 -14.58 -8.40
N ILE A 222 -7.11 -13.62 -7.64
CA ILE A 222 -6.54 -12.27 -7.55
C ILE A 222 -5.18 -12.29 -6.86
N HIS A 223 -5.05 -12.98 -5.72
CA HIS A 223 -3.78 -13.08 -5.01
C HIS A 223 -2.70 -13.77 -5.87
N GLY A 224 -3.06 -14.83 -6.59
CA GLY A 224 -2.19 -15.49 -7.57
C GLY A 224 -1.77 -14.57 -8.71
N LEU A 225 -2.67 -13.72 -9.23
CA LEU A 225 -2.35 -12.73 -10.25
C LEU A 225 -1.34 -11.69 -9.77
N LEU A 226 -1.42 -11.25 -8.51
CA LEU A 226 -0.46 -10.29 -7.94
C LEU A 226 0.96 -10.86 -7.84
N LYS A 227 1.12 -12.19 -7.72
CA LYS A 227 2.43 -12.87 -7.79
C LYS A 227 3.01 -12.87 -9.21
N SER A 228 2.19 -12.59 -10.22
CA SER A 228 2.58 -12.53 -11.63
C SER A 228 2.80 -11.08 -12.09
N ARG A 229 3.48 -10.92 -13.25
CA ARG A 229 3.67 -9.58 -13.82
C ARG A 229 2.41 -9.08 -14.51
N ILE A 230 1.71 -8.18 -13.83
CA ILE A 230 0.59 -7.41 -14.38
C ILE A 230 1.17 -6.24 -15.16
N LYS A 231 0.84 -6.15 -16.45
CA LYS A 231 1.19 -5.00 -17.29
C LYS A 231 -0.01 -4.09 -17.47
N VAL A 232 0.19 -2.79 -17.36
CA VAL A 232 -0.85 -1.78 -17.64
C VAL A 232 -1.11 -1.75 -19.15
N GLY A 233 -2.36 -2.03 -19.54
CA GLY A 233 -2.83 -1.95 -20.93
C GLY A 233 -4.13 -1.15 -21.04
N SER A 234 -4.51 -0.75 -22.26
CA SER A 234 -5.79 -0.08 -22.52
C SER A 234 -6.81 -1.08 -23.09
N ASP A 235 -7.92 -1.33 -22.40
CA ASP A 235 -9.09 -2.00 -22.97
C ASP A 235 -10.18 -0.96 -23.27
N THR A 236 -10.63 -0.92 -24.52
CA THR A 236 -11.62 0.03 -25.06
C THR A 236 -13.05 -0.18 -24.53
N ARG A 237 -13.30 -1.22 -23.73
CA ARG A 237 -14.65 -1.58 -23.25
C ARG A 237 -15.07 -0.88 -21.95
N PHE A 238 -14.18 -0.16 -21.27
CA PHE A 238 -14.47 0.48 -19.99
C PHE A 238 -14.78 1.97 -20.18
N LYS A 239 -16.06 2.34 -19.97
CA LYS A 239 -16.50 3.75 -19.92
C LYS A 239 -16.08 4.37 -18.59
N TYR A 240 -15.40 5.51 -18.73
CA TYR A 240 -14.76 6.38 -17.74
C TYR A 240 -15.40 6.50 -16.35
N SER A 241 -14.71 5.93 -15.34
CA SER A 241 -14.41 6.58 -14.06
C SER A 241 -13.12 5.95 -13.50
N ARG A 242 -11.96 6.56 -13.80
CA ARG A 242 -10.59 6.18 -13.37
C ARG A 242 -10.35 4.66 -13.24
N THR A 243 -10.45 3.98 -14.38
CA THR A 243 -9.96 2.60 -14.57
C THR A 243 -8.47 2.64 -14.90
N VAL A 244 -7.68 1.66 -14.44
CA VAL A 244 -6.31 1.41 -14.94
C VAL A 244 -6.40 1.13 -16.44
N GLY A 245 -6.19 2.18 -17.22
CA GLY A 245 -6.24 2.19 -18.67
C GLY A 245 -5.63 3.49 -19.13
N THR A 246 -4.33 3.48 -19.39
CA THR A 246 -3.60 4.66 -19.84
C THR A 246 -4.21 5.17 -21.15
N SER A 247 -4.68 6.41 -21.13
CA SER A 247 -5.34 7.03 -22.28
C SER A 247 -4.37 7.12 -23.46
N ARG A 248 -4.88 6.84 -24.68
CA ARG A 248 -4.15 6.98 -25.95
C ARG A 248 -3.44 8.34 -26.07
N GLY A 249 -3.99 9.41 -25.48
CA GLY A 249 -3.40 10.75 -25.50
C GLY A 249 -2.12 10.89 -24.68
N VAL A 250 -1.98 10.17 -23.56
CA VAL A 250 -0.74 10.15 -22.76
C VAL A 250 0.34 9.37 -23.51
N ILE A 251 0.00 8.22 -24.09
CA ILE A 251 0.93 7.38 -24.87
C ILE A 251 1.42 8.12 -26.13
N LEU A 252 0.53 8.77 -26.90
CA LEU A 252 0.93 9.48 -28.13
C LEU A 252 1.83 10.70 -27.85
N ASN A 253 1.55 11.46 -26.78
CA ASN A 253 2.40 12.59 -26.39
C ASN A 253 3.75 12.12 -25.80
N HIS A 254 3.79 10.95 -25.16
CA HIS A 254 5.02 10.40 -24.55
C HIS A 254 5.88 9.60 -25.53
N LEU A 255 5.34 9.00 -26.59
CA LEU A 255 6.13 8.39 -27.67
C LEU A 255 7.07 9.42 -28.32
N LYS A 256 6.63 10.68 -28.47
CA LYS A 256 7.49 11.78 -28.94
C LYS A 256 8.64 12.12 -27.97
N LEU A 257 8.44 11.92 -26.66
CA LEU A 257 9.47 12.09 -25.62
C LEU A 257 10.44 10.89 -25.55
N TYR A 258 9.96 9.68 -25.86
CA TYR A 258 10.70 8.41 -25.74
C TYR A 258 11.88 8.27 -26.72
N PHE A 259 11.85 8.92 -27.88
CA PHE A 259 12.92 8.81 -28.89
C PHE A 259 14.18 9.63 -28.57
N ARG A 260 14.22 10.39 -27.48
CA ARG A 260 15.41 11.15 -27.06
C ARG A 260 16.02 10.58 -25.80
N LYS A 261 17.13 9.83 -25.95
CA LYS A 261 17.97 9.32 -24.83
C LYS A 261 18.36 10.40 -23.79
N LYS A 262 18.46 11.67 -24.22
CA LYS A 262 18.80 12.82 -23.34
C LYS A 262 17.69 13.13 -22.31
N ASP A 263 16.44 12.78 -22.60
CA ASP A 263 15.31 13.10 -21.72
C ASP A 263 15.14 12.06 -20.61
N GLN A 264 15.60 10.81 -20.79
CA GLN A 264 15.57 9.78 -19.74
C GLN A 264 16.38 10.17 -18.50
N ALA A 265 17.57 10.77 -18.68
CA ALA A 265 18.38 11.33 -17.58
C ALA A 265 17.69 12.53 -16.90
N ARG A 266 16.83 13.23 -17.62
CA ARG A 266 16.02 14.38 -17.15
C ARG A 266 14.72 13.96 -16.46
N TRP A 267 14.43 12.67 -16.26
CA TRP A 267 13.33 12.23 -15.38
C TRP A 267 13.83 11.65 -14.05
N MET A 268 15.12 11.32 -14.01
CA MET A 268 15.88 11.05 -12.79
C MET A 268 16.44 12.32 -12.14
N ILE A 269 15.87 13.51 -12.43
CA ILE A 269 16.40 14.80 -11.96
C ILE A 269 16.56 14.78 -10.44
N PRO A 270 17.72 15.20 -9.90
CA PRO A 270 17.85 15.59 -8.51
C PRO A 270 16.78 16.63 -8.16
N TYR A 271 16.29 16.59 -6.92
CA TYR A 271 15.51 17.70 -6.37
C TYR A 271 16.46 18.91 -6.28
N GLU A 272 16.49 19.76 -7.31
CA GLU A 272 17.15 21.05 -7.21
C GLU A 272 16.27 21.94 -6.34
N SER A 273 16.90 22.40 -5.26
CA SER A 273 16.37 23.21 -4.20
C SER A 273 15.85 24.55 -4.72
N GLU A 274 14.56 24.82 -4.51
CA GLU A 274 14.18 26.15 -4.07
C GLU A 274 13.85 26.06 -2.57
N ALA A 275 14.44 26.98 -1.83
CA ALA A 275 14.64 26.94 -0.39
C ALA A 275 13.36 26.58 0.39
N TYR A 276 13.37 25.40 1.02
CA TYR A 276 12.67 25.20 2.26
C TYR A 276 13.73 25.17 3.36
N ASP A 277 13.82 26.26 4.10
CA ASP A 277 14.55 26.34 5.36
C ASP A 277 13.63 25.76 6.44
N PRO A 278 13.84 24.51 6.91
CA PRO A 278 13.12 24.04 8.08
C PRO A 278 13.66 24.83 9.26
N THR A 279 12.94 25.87 9.67
CA THR A 279 13.12 26.49 10.99
C THR A 279 13.25 25.37 12.01
N VAL A 280 14.41 25.34 12.68
CA VAL A 280 14.76 24.47 13.78
C VAL A 280 13.51 24.14 14.61
N MET A 281 13.03 22.91 14.48
CA MET A 281 11.99 22.39 15.37
C MET A 281 12.53 22.49 16.80
N PRO A 282 11.90 23.25 17.70
CA PRO A 282 12.41 23.37 19.06
C PRO A 282 12.32 22.00 19.74
N ASP A 283 13.47 21.51 20.20
CA ASP A 283 13.51 20.54 21.30
C ASP A 283 12.73 21.14 22.48
N ARG A 284 11.64 20.49 22.88
CA ARG A 284 11.04 20.58 24.21
C ARG A 284 10.06 19.43 24.46
N ARG A 285 10.62 18.35 25.00
CA ARG A 285 10.10 17.53 26.12
C ARG A 285 8.58 17.26 26.15
N ALA A 286 8.16 16.11 25.60
CA ALA A 286 6.95 15.42 26.08
C ALA A 286 7.38 14.22 26.92
N GLY A 287 7.63 14.44 28.21
CA GLY A 287 8.03 13.37 29.14
C GLY A 287 8.33 13.80 30.58
N GLY A 288 8.55 15.10 30.83
CA GLY A 288 8.88 15.61 32.16
C GLY A 288 7.69 16.16 32.98
N GLU A 289 6.55 16.45 32.34
CA GLU A 289 5.44 17.13 33.03
C GLU A 289 4.41 16.16 33.65
N ARG A 290 4.34 14.92 33.15
CA ARG A 290 3.48 13.89 33.77
C ARG A 290 4.08 13.33 35.07
N ARG A 291 5.41 13.26 35.20
CA ARG A 291 6.08 12.86 36.46
C ARG A 291 5.90 13.89 37.57
N ARG A 292 6.07 15.19 37.27
CA ARG A 292 5.86 16.28 38.24
C ARG A 292 4.40 16.49 38.66
N PHE A 293 3.44 16.02 37.86
CA PHE A 293 2.03 15.99 38.23
C PHE A 293 1.69 14.80 39.15
N ILE A 294 2.37 13.66 38.98
CA ILE A 294 2.15 12.45 39.81
C ILE A 294 2.86 12.57 41.17
N GLU A 295 4.07 13.14 41.23
CA GLU A 295 4.81 13.31 42.49
C GLU A 295 4.11 14.30 43.44
N ARG A 296 3.58 15.42 42.93
CA ARG A 296 2.80 16.40 43.72
C ARG A 296 1.48 15.87 44.27
N ARG A 297 1.00 14.72 43.78
CA ARG A 297 -0.22 14.05 44.24
C ARG A 297 0.05 12.94 45.26
N ARG A 298 1.33 12.61 45.50
CA ARG A 298 1.77 11.65 46.53
C ARG A 298 2.25 12.33 47.81
N GLU A 299 2.50 13.64 47.78
CA GLU A 299 2.90 14.46 48.94
C GLU A 299 1.74 15.27 49.56
N ARG A 300 0.49 15.00 49.14
CA ARG A 300 -0.74 15.49 49.77
C ARG A 300 -1.57 14.30 50.22
#